data_AF-A0A966BE61-F1
#
_entry.id   AF-A0A966BE61-F1
#
_cell.length_a   1.000
_cell.length_b   1.000
_cell.length_c   1.000
_cell.angle_alpha   90.00
_cell.angle_beta   90.00
_cell.angle_gamma   90.00
#
_symmetry.space_group_name_H-M   'P 1'
#
loop_
_entity.id
_entity.type
_entity.pdbx_description
1 polymer ?
#
loop_
_entity_poly.entity_id
_entity_poly.type
_entity_poly.pdbx_seq_one_letter_code
_entity_poly.pdbx_strand_id
1 'polypeptide(L)'
;MQNRREEAFDFGDPIGCAVVASDDVSRPDIEEYLASCGAAWSWISIRPGRLVASAAVADEVTARGLVASLRAANYSAVLGPADEAHNVGWSNRNRPTKITDEVSVCFPWAFCDAEVSIEIDPGSGFGAGDHPSTHLLLEALAHRLVGGETV
;
A
#
# COMPACT_ATOMS: atom_id res chain seq x y z
N MET A 1 15.30 -44.16 -10.01
CA MET A 1 14.28 -44.06 -8.95
C MET A 1 14.11 -42.61 -8.58
N GLN A 2 12.90 -42.11 -8.81
CA GLN A 2 12.27 -40.84 -8.43
C GLN A 2 13.08 -39.53 -8.53
N ASN A 3 12.99 -38.93 -9.72
CA ASN A 3 13.20 -37.50 -9.92
C ASN A 3 11.90 -36.80 -9.47
N ARG A 4 11.93 -36.10 -8.34
CA ARG A 4 10.79 -35.38 -7.76
C ARG A 4 10.60 -34.11 -8.60
N ARG A 5 9.82 -34.19 -9.68
CA ARG A 5 9.36 -33.01 -10.42
C ARG A 5 8.54 -32.17 -9.45
N GLU A 6 8.96 -30.92 -9.30
CA GLU A 6 8.18 -29.85 -8.69
C GLU A 6 6.80 -29.86 -9.34
N GLU A 7 5.78 -30.21 -8.56
CA GLU A 7 4.40 -29.96 -8.93
C GLU A 7 4.24 -28.44 -8.88
N ALA A 8 4.46 -27.77 -10.01
CA ALA A 8 3.99 -26.42 -10.20
C ALA A 8 2.47 -26.47 -10.03
N PHE A 9 1.99 -25.96 -8.90
CA PHE A 9 0.57 -25.75 -8.69
C PHE A 9 0.11 -24.73 -9.73
N ASP A 10 -0.60 -25.22 -10.74
CA ASP A 10 -1.30 -24.39 -11.72
C ASP A 10 -2.54 -23.81 -11.04
N PHE A 11 -2.38 -22.60 -10.49
CA PHE A 11 -3.46 -21.88 -9.80
C PHE A 11 -4.38 -21.11 -10.76
N GLY A 12 -4.19 -21.22 -12.08
CA GLY A 12 -4.76 -20.28 -13.05
C GLY A 12 -4.17 -18.88 -12.89
N ASP A 13 -4.63 -17.93 -13.71
CA ASP A 13 -4.26 -16.52 -13.54
C ASP A 13 -4.68 -16.06 -12.13
N PRO A 14 -3.76 -15.52 -11.30
CA PRO A 14 -4.09 -15.11 -9.95
C PRO A 14 -5.19 -14.04 -9.96
N ILE A 15 -6.30 -14.33 -9.28
CA ILE A 15 -7.47 -13.45 -9.24
C ILE A 15 -7.41 -12.51 -8.01
N GLY A 16 -6.63 -12.86 -6.98
CA GLY A 16 -6.51 -12.08 -5.75
C GLY A 16 -5.16 -11.38 -5.62
N CYS A 17 -5.17 -10.12 -5.18
CA CYS A 17 -3.95 -9.36 -4.89
C CYS A 17 -4.07 -8.58 -3.57
N ALA A 18 -3.04 -8.67 -2.74
CA ALA A 18 -2.86 -7.81 -1.57
C ALA A 18 -1.64 -6.91 -1.77
N VAL A 19 -1.76 -5.65 -1.39
CA VAL A 19 -0.69 -4.65 -1.42
C VAL A 19 -0.38 -4.28 0.02
N VAL A 20 0.89 -4.29 0.40
CA VAL A 20 1.32 -3.93 1.76
C VAL A 20 2.53 -3.01 1.71
N ALA A 21 2.45 -1.91 2.46
CA ALA A 21 3.56 -0.99 2.67
C ALA A 21 4.45 -1.47 3.82
N SER A 22 5.75 -1.27 3.66
CA SER A 22 6.79 -1.77 4.56
C SER A 22 8.01 -0.85 4.53
N ASP A 23 9.02 -1.20 5.30
CA ASP A 23 10.38 -0.66 5.31
C ASP A 23 11.36 -1.83 5.39
N ASP A 24 12.67 -1.56 5.35
CA ASP A 24 13.68 -2.62 5.39
C ASP A 24 13.66 -3.44 6.70
N VAL A 25 13.12 -2.88 7.78
CA VAL A 25 13.06 -3.53 9.09
C VAL A 25 11.91 -4.54 9.17
N SER A 26 10.72 -4.14 8.69
CA SER A 26 9.49 -4.94 8.72
C SER A 26 9.35 -5.93 7.56
N ARG A 27 10.17 -5.79 6.51
CA ARG A 27 10.10 -6.63 5.33
C ARG A 27 10.20 -8.14 5.62
N PRO A 28 11.15 -8.64 6.44
CA PRO A 28 11.25 -10.08 6.71
C PRO A 28 9.99 -10.66 7.36
N ASP A 29 9.39 -9.94 8.30
CA ASP A 29 8.15 -10.36 8.97
C ASP A 29 7.01 -10.49 7.96
N ILE A 30 6.88 -9.51 7.05
CA ILE A 30 5.87 -9.55 5.98
C ILE A 30 6.11 -10.73 5.05
N GLU A 31 7.35 -10.99 4.64
CA GLU A 31 7.67 -12.15 3.79
C GLU A 31 7.26 -13.49 4.45
N GLU A 32 7.38 -13.61 5.78
CA GLU A 32 6.89 -14.77 6.53
C GLU A 32 5.35 -14.90 6.44
N TYR A 33 4.61 -13.80 6.60
CA TYR A 33 3.15 -13.79 6.40
C TYR A 33 2.76 -14.21 4.99
N LEU A 34 3.42 -13.63 3.97
CA LEU A 34 3.14 -13.92 2.56
C LEU A 34 3.43 -15.40 2.23
N ALA A 35 4.55 -15.93 2.71
CA ALA A 35 4.92 -17.33 2.54
C ALA A 35 3.91 -18.28 3.21
N SER A 36 3.44 -17.95 4.42
CA SER A 36 2.46 -18.78 5.16
C SER A 36 1.13 -18.96 4.42
N CYS A 37 0.79 -18.00 3.55
CA CYS A 37 -0.43 -17.98 2.74
C CYS A 37 -0.20 -18.50 1.32
N GLY A 38 1.01 -18.98 0.98
CA GLY A 38 1.36 -19.44 -0.36
C GLY A 38 1.29 -18.33 -1.42
N ALA A 39 1.45 -17.07 -1.03
CA ALA A 39 1.44 -15.96 -1.97
C ALA A 39 2.72 -15.94 -2.82
N ALA A 40 2.61 -15.45 -4.05
CA ALA A 40 3.76 -15.02 -4.85
C ALA A 40 3.85 -13.49 -4.78
N TRP A 41 5.04 -12.91 -4.52
CA TRP A 41 5.14 -11.46 -4.33
C TRP A 41 6.33 -10.83 -5.04
N SER A 42 6.20 -9.52 -5.28
CA SER A 42 7.26 -8.66 -5.78
C SER A 42 7.33 -7.38 -4.96
N TRP A 43 8.55 -6.88 -4.74
CA TRP A 43 8.80 -5.63 -4.03
C TRP A 43 9.16 -4.51 -4.98
N ILE A 44 8.66 -3.31 -4.69
CA ILE A 44 9.12 -2.05 -5.27
C ILE A 44 9.50 -1.06 -4.17
N SER A 45 10.52 -0.24 -4.41
CA SER A 45 10.79 0.92 -3.58
C SER A 45 10.08 2.12 -4.19
N ILE A 46 9.22 2.76 -3.41
CA ILE A 46 8.42 3.91 -3.88
C ILE A 46 8.97 5.25 -3.39
N ARG A 47 9.79 5.24 -2.33
CA ARG A 47 10.57 6.37 -1.79
C ARG A 47 11.65 5.84 -0.83
N PRO A 48 12.65 6.64 -0.43
CA PRO A 48 13.66 6.22 0.53
C PRO A 48 13.02 5.65 1.81
N GLY A 49 13.43 4.44 2.20
CA GLY A 49 12.91 3.75 3.39
C GLY A 49 11.48 3.21 3.28
N ARG A 50 10.82 3.31 2.12
CA ARG A 50 9.46 2.79 1.90
C ARG A 50 9.45 1.76 0.77
N LEU A 51 9.06 0.55 1.13
CA LEU A 51 8.87 -0.57 0.24
C LEU A 51 7.37 -0.89 0.13
N VAL A 52 6.97 -1.44 -1.01
CA VAL A 52 5.62 -1.95 -1.22
C VAL A 52 5.71 -3.34 -1.85
N ALA A 53 5.06 -4.31 -1.22
CA ALA A 53 4.86 -5.64 -1.80
C ALA A 53 3.51 -5.70 -2.49
N SER A 54 3.50 -6.26 -3.69
CA SER A 54 2.29 -6.78 -4.34
C SER A 54 2.33 -8.30 -4.24
N ALA A 55 1.33 -8.88 -3.59
CA ALA A 55 1.23 -10.30 -3.29
C ALA A 55 0.03 -10.91 -4.00
N ALA A 56 0.29 -11.76 -4.99
CA ALA A 56 -0.68 -12.55 -5.73
C ALA A 56 -1.05 -13.82 -4.96
N VAL A 57 -2.34 -14.11 -4.90
CA VAL A 57 -2.92 -15.29 -4.24
C VAL A 57 -4.02 -15.91 -5.12
N ALA A 58 -4.42 -17.14 -4.78
CA ALA A 58 -5.33 -17.94 -5.61
C ALA A 58 -6.69 -17.27 -5.86
N ASP A 59 -7.24 -16.56 -4.87
CA ASP A 59 -8.56 -15.93 -4.98
C ASP A 59 -8.72 -14.68 -4.11
N GLU A 60 -9.82 -13.96 -4.34
CA GLU A 60 -10.14 -12.71 -3.63
C GLU A 60 -10.41 -12.93 -2.14
N VAL A 61 -10.93 -14.09 -1.75
CA VAL A 61 -11.20 -14.42 -0.34
C VAL A 61 -9.89 -14.54 0.43
N THR A 62 -8.92 -15.21 -0.16
CA THR A 62 -7.54 -15.35 0.35
C THR A 62 -6.87 -13.97 0.44
N ALA A 63 -7.03 -13.13 -0.58
CA ALA A 63 -6.47 -11.78 -0.56
C ALA A 63 -7.06 -10.93 0.57
N ARG A 64 -8.38 -10.99 0.78
CA ARG A 64 -9.07 -10.31 1.89
C ARG A 64 -8.59 -10.81 3.25
N GLY A 65 -8.44 -12.12 3.41
CA GLY A 65 -7.90 -12.74 4.62
C GLY A 65 -6.47 -12.27 4.92
N LEU A 66 -5.61 -12.24 3.91
CA LEU A 66 -4.24 -11.77 4.03
C LEU A 66 -4.19 -10.28 4.44
N VAL A 67 -4.97 -9.42 3.78
CA VAL A 67 -5.08 -8.00 4.17
C VAL A 67 -5.53 -7.87 5.62
N ALA A 68 -6.54 -8.63 6.05
CA ALA A 68 -7.03 -8.58 7.42
C ALA A 68 -5.96 -9.01 8.44
N SER A 69 -5.20 -10.07 8.16
CA SER A 69 -4.10 -10.52 9.03
C SER A 69 -2.97 -9.49 9.12
N LEU A 70 -2.55 -8.93 7.98
CA LEU A 70 -1.51 -7.88 7.95
C LEU A 70 -1.96 -6.64 8.73
N ARG A 71 -3.24 -6.25 8.60
CA ARG A 71 -3.85 -5.15 9.37
C ARG A 71 -3.89 -5.44 10.86
N ALA A 72 -4.24 -6.67 11.25
CA ALA A 72 -4.24 -7.09 12.65
C ALA A 72 -2.82 -7.06 13.25
N ALA A 73 -1.79 -7.24 12.44
CA ALA A 73 -0.39 -7.08 12.80
C ALA A 73 0.13 -5.62 12.68
N ASN A 74 -0.76 -4.64 12.48
CA ASN A 74 -0.46 -3.20 12.31
C ASN A 74 0.34 -2.83 11.04
N TYR A 75 0.29 -3.65 9.99
CA TYR A 75 0.82 -3.27 8.69
C TYR A 75 -0.23 -2.57 7.83
N SER A 76 0.21 -1.56 7.07
CA SER A 76 -0.62 -0.85 6.09
C SER A 76 -0.84 -1.70 4.85
N ALA A 77 -1.96 -2.44 4.82
CA ALA A 77 -2.31 -3.35 3.72
C ALA A 77 -3.67 -3.04 3.08
N VAL A 78 -3.82 -3.26 1.78
CA VAL A 78 -5.06 -3.04 1.03
C VAL A 78 -5.21 -4.10 -0.06
N LEU A 79 -6.42 -4.29 -0.58
CA LEU A 79 -6.58 -5.07 -1.80
C LEU A 79 -5.92 -4.33 -2.97
N GLY A 80 -5.11 -5.07 -3.71
CA GLY A 80 -4.47 -4.63 -4.94
C GLY A 80 -5.36 -4.88 -6.16
N PRO A 81 -4.93 -4.42 -7.35
CA PRO A 81 -5.56 -4.82 -8.59
C PRO A 81 -5.32 -6.30 -8.87
N ALA A 82 -6.37 -7.02 -9.27
CA ALA A 82 -6.29 -8.43 -9.63
C ALA A 82 -5.45 -8.67 -10.90
N ASP A 83 -5.50 -7.72 -11.84
CA ASP A 83 -4.83 -7.80 -13.13
C ASP A 83 -4.43 -6.40 -13.65
N GLU A 84 -3.76 -6.38 -14.81
CA GLU A 84 -3.31 -5.14 -15.46
C GLU A 84 -4.48 -4.22 -15.87
N ALA A 85 -5.65 -4.78 -16.23
CA ALA A 85 -6.81 -3.99 -16.61
C ALA A 85 -7.41 -3.22 -15.42
N HIS A 86 -7.40 -3.83 -14.23
CA HIS A 86 -7.85 -3.22 -12.98
C HIS A 86 -6.79 -2.27 -12.36
N ASN A 87 -5.52 -2.40 -12.76
CA ASN A 87 -4.42 -1.60 -12.25
C ASN A 87 -4.65 -0.10 -12.48
N VAL A 88 -5.07 0.31 -13.69
CA VAL A 88 -5.31 1.75 -14.00
C VAL A 88 -6.34 2.37 -13.04
N GLY A 89 -7.45 1.67 -12.81
CA GLY A 89 -8.48 2.13 -11.89
C GLY A 89 -7.99 2.19 -10.44
N TRP A 90 -7.20 1.20 -10.01
CA TRP A 90 -6.60 1.18 -8.69
C TRP A 90 -5.59 2.31 -8.50
N SER A 91 -4.66 2.52 -9.43
CA SER A 91 -3.68 3.62 -9.37
C SER A 91 -4.37 4.99 -9.32
N ASN A 92 -5.42 5.20 -10.12
CA ASN A 92 -6.17 6.47 -10.13
C ASN A 92 -6.85 6.76 -8.79
N ARG A 93 -7.36 5.74 -8.10
CA ARG A 93 -7.97 5.89 -6.75
C ARG A 93 -6.94 6.07 -5.64
N ASN A 94 -5.70 5.63 -5.86
CA ASN A 94 -4.63 5.70 -4.88
C ASN A 94 -3.63 6.83 -5.15
N ARG A 95 -3.90 7.70 -6.11
CA ARG A 95 -3.02 8.83 -6.43
C ARG A 95 -2.85 9.77 -5.23
N PRO A 96 -1.65 10.32 -4.99
CA PRO A 96 -1.49 11.38 -4.01
C PRO A 96 -2.41 12.57 -4.27
N THR A 97 -2.86 13.20 -3.19
CA THR A 97 -3.54 14.48 -3.23
C THR A 97 -2.51 15.57 -3.00
N LYS A 98 -2.19 16.29 -4.07
CA LYS A 98 -1.34 17.49 -4.01
C LYS A 98 -2.03 18.56 -3.15
N ILE A 99 -1.31 19.13 -2.18
CA ILE A 99 -1.79 20.23 -1.33
C ILE A 99 -1.13 21.54 -1.77
N THR A 100 0.21 21.54 -1.86
CA THR A 100 1.01 22.64 -2.42
C THR A 100 2.00 22.07 -3.44
N ASP A 101 2.88 22.90 -4.00
CA ASP A 101 3.97 22.42 -4.86
C ASP A 101 4.97 21.51 -4.13
N GLU A 102 5.11 21.67 -2.83
CA GLU A 102 6.08 20.95 -1.99
C GLU A 102 5.42 19.85 -1.14
N VAL A 103 4.12 19.98 -0.83
CA VAL A 103 3.41 19.10 0.12
C VAL A 103 2.34 18.28 -0.59
N SER A 104 2.33 16.97 -0.35
CA SER A 104 1.26 16.06 -0.79
C SER A 104 0.85 15.08 0.30
N VAL A 105 -0.44 14.75 0.34
CA VAL A 105 -0.99 13.66 1.14
C VAL A 105 -1.04 12.40 0.27
N CYS A 106 -0.58 11.27 0.80
CA CYS A 106 -0.53 10.02 0.04
C CYS A 106 -0.81 8.80 0.94
N PHE A 107 -1.23 7.71 0.31
CA PHE A 107 -1.32 6.44 1.01
C PHE A 107 0.07 5.82 1.21
N PRO A 108 0.27 4.97 2.23
CA PRO A 108 1.56 4.32 2.48
C PRO A 108 2.07 3.49 1.30
N TRP A 109 1.16 2.99 0.45
CA TRP A 109 1.46 2.18 -0.73
C TRP A 109 1.46 2.97 -2.05
N ALA A 110 1.28 4.29 -2.01
CA ALA A 110 1.22 5.14 -3.19
C ALA A 110 2.55 5.85 -3.42
N PHE A 111 3.04 5.82 -4.66
CA PHE A 111 4.18 6.65 -5.07
C PHE A 111 3.84 8.14 -4.90
N CYS A 112 4.77 8.89 -4.31
CA CYS A 112 4.64 10.33 -4.08
C CYS A 112 6.03 10.96 -4.17
N ASP A 113 6.17 11.96 -5.05
CA ASP A 113 7.43 12.65 -5.36
C ASP A 113 7.51 14.06 -4.76
N ALA A 114 6.54 14.43 -3.93
CA ALA A 114 6.57 15.69 -3.19
C ALA A 114 7.74 15.73 -2.19
N GLU A 115 8.28 16.92 -1.95
CA GLU A 115 9.35 17.15 -0.97
C GLU A 115 8.89 16.74 0.44
N VAL A 116 7.65 17.08 0.78
CA VAL A 116 7.00 16.70 2.02
C VAL A 116 5.81 15.79 1.71
N SER A 117 5.98 14.50 1.99
CA SER A 117 4.89 13.53 1.88
C SER A 117 4.25 13.24 3.24
N ILE A 118 2.96 13.56 3.38
CA ILE A 118 2.16 13.18 4.55
C ILE A 118 1.51 11.83 4.23
N GLU A 119 1.97 10.77 4.90
CA GLU A 119 1.37 9.43 4.78
C GLU A 119 0.12 9.33 5.65
N ILE A 120 -1.01 8.94 5.04
CA ILE A 120 -2.24 8.62 5.77
C ILE A 120 -2.65 7.21 5.39
N ASP A 121 -2.66 6.30 6.36
CA ASP A 121 -3.34 5.03 6.18
C ASP A 121 -4.83 5.19 6.50
N PRO A 122 -5.73 5.03 5.52
CA PRO A 122 -7.15 5.27 5.75
C PRO A 122 -7.74 4.28 6.75
N GLY A 123 -7.15 3.08 6.90
CA GLY A 123 -7.70 2.03 7.76
C GLY A 123 -9.23 1.91 7.59
N SER A 124 -9.95 2.08 8.70
CA SER A 124 -11.42 2.28 8.75
C SER A 124 -11.84 3.73 9.07
N GLY A 125 -10.90 4.66 9.17
CA GLY A 125 -11.11 6.06 9.56
C GLY A 125 -11.40 7.02 8.39
N PHE A 126 -11.87 8.22 8.73
CA PHE A 126 -12.07 9.33 7.78
C PHE A 126 -10.78 10.17 7.66
N GLY A 127 -10.56 10.83 6.52
CA GLY A 127 -9.51 11.84 6.38
C GLY A 127 -8.33 11.47 5.48
N ALA A 128 -8.57 10.76 4.37
CA ALA A 128 -7.55 10.47 3.34
C ALA A 128 -7.02 11.71 2.59
N GLY A 129 -7.47 12.92 2.95
CA GLY A 129 -7.08 14.19 2.32
C GLY A 129 -7.90 14.58 1.09
N ASP A 130 -8.77 13.69 0.58
CA ASP A 130 -9.62 13.91 -0.58
C ASP A 130 -10.87 14.75 -0.30
N HIS A 131 -11.24 14.93 0.97
CA HIS A 131 -12.34 15.81 1.35
C HIS A 131 -11.93 17.30 1.22
N PRO A 132 -12.72 18.15 0.55
CA PRO A 132 -12.35 19.55 0.28
C PRO A 132 -11.97 20.36 1.52
N SER A 133 -12.59 20.08 2.67
CA SER A 133 -12.27 20.78 3.93
C SER A 133 -10.88 20.41 4.46
N THR A 134 -10.45 19.15 4.31
CA THR A 134 -9.12 18.70 4.73
C THR A 134 -8.06 19.34 3.85
N HIS A 135 -8.31 19.41 2.54
CA HIS A 135 -7.42 20.08 1.61
C HIS A 135 -7.21 21.57 1.98
N LEU A 136 -8.31 22.33 2.11
CA LEU A 136 -8.22 23.76 2.44
C LEU A 136 -7.54 24.02 3.79
N LEU A 137 -7.76 23.14 4.78
CA LEU A 137 -7.09 23.23 6.07
C LEU A 137 -5.58 22.99 5.94
N LEU A 138 -5.18 21.92 5.22
CA LEU A 138 -3.77 21.60 5.04
C LEU A 138 -3.04 22.69 4.24
N GLU A 139 -3.67 23.23 3.20
CA GLU A 139 -3.15 24.36 2.43
C GLU A 139 -3.00 25.61 3.31
N ALA A 140 -4.01 25.91 4.14
CA ALA A 140 -3.98 27.01 5.09
C ALA A 140 -2.87 26.87 6.14
N LEU A 141 -2.58 25.65 6.59
CA LEU A 141 -1.50 25.35 7.54
C LEU A 141 -0.14 25.46 6.86
N ALA A 142 0.03 24.88 5.67
CA ALA A 142 1.27 24.91 4.90
C ALA A 142 1.73 26.35 4.62
N HIS A 143 0.80 27.28 4.37
CA HIS A 143 1.13 28.69 4.14
C HIS A 143 1.38 29.51 5.42
N ARG A 144 0.92 29.05 6.60
CA ARG A 144 0.92 29.85 7.84
C ARG A 144 1.92 29.39 8.88
N LEU A 145 2.27 28.11 8.90
CA LEU A 145 3.21 27.56 9.86
C LEU A 145 4.64 27.87 9.41
N VAL A 146 5.41 28.50 10.30
CA VAL A 146 6.84 28.79 10.10
C VAL A 146 7.73 27.97 11.06
N GLY A 147 7.13 27.26 12.01
CA GLY A 147 7.81 26.37 12.95
C GLY A 147 7.86 26.95 14.37
N GLY A 148 7.55 26.11 15.37
CA GLY A 148 7.57 26.47 16.79
C GLY A 148 6.22 26.90 17.37
N GLU A 149 5.16 26.89 16.56
CA GLU A 149 3.79 27.12 17.00
C GLU A 149 3.19 25.90 17.74
N THR A 150 2.20 26.16 18.59
CA THR A 150 1.31 25.11 19.12
C THR A 150 0.08 25.03 18.21
N VAL A 151 -0.19 23.85 17.64
CA VAL A 151 -1.27 23.58 16.67
C VAL A 151 -2.32 22.64 17.26
#